data_AF-A0A3D4B0R4-F1
#
_entry.id   AF-A0A3D4B0R4-F1
#
_cell.length_a   1.000
_cell.length_b   1.000
_cell.length_c   1.000
_cell.angle_alpha   90.00
_cell.angle_beta   90.00
_cell.angle_gamma   90.00
#
_symmetry.space_group_name_H-M   'P 1'
#
loop_
_entity.id
_entity.type
_entity.pdbx_description
1 polymer ?
#
loop_
_entity_poly.entity_id
_entity_poly.type
_entity_poly.pdbx_seq_one_letter_code
_entity_poly.pdbx_strand_id
1 'polypeptide(L)'
;IFTSTVCMAQGVSIMQDGRVDHAFYDTLLKKYVDKEGFVAYQKWKDQDEATLDGYLEAIGQVDPARLKNDGEKLVFWINVYNALTLKGMLHFYPTKSIRDHVKVIGYNIWKD
;
A
#
# COMPACT_ATOMS: atom_id res chain seq x y z
N ILE A 1 2.09 -20.64 25.93
CA ILE A 1 2.57 -21.13 24.61
C ILE A 1 1.77 -20.40 23.55
N PHE A 2 2.25 -19.27 23.05
CA PHE A 2 1.73 -18.64 21.83
C PHE A 2 2.92 -17.99 21.12
N THR A 3 3.60 -18.78 20.32
CA THR A 3 4.63 -18.31 19.39
C THR A 3 3.90 -17.68 18.21
N SER A 4 3.83 -16.35 18.16
CA SER A 4 3.48 -15.67 16.91
C SER A 4 4.72 -15.72 16.02
N THR A 5 4.61 -16.49 14.94
CA THR A 5 5.56 -16.54 13.84
C THR A 5 5.81 -15.13 13.32
N VAL A 6 7.02 -14.62 13.55
CA VAL A 6 7.55 -13.40 12.94
C VAL A 6 8.05 -13.81 11.56
N CYS A 7 7.33 -13.45 10.50
CA CYS A 7 7.84 -13.58 9.15
C CYS A 7 8.77 -12.38 8.88
N MET A 8 10.07 -12.64 8.84
CA MET A 8 11.12 -11.65 8.66
C MET A 8 11.25 -11.28 7.17
N ALA A 9 10.67 -10.16 6.78
CA ALA A 9 11.16 -9.34 5.68
C ALA A 9 11.46 -7.96 6.28
N GLN A 10 12.73 -7.67 6.51
CA GLN A 10 13.24 -6.39 7.03
C GLN A 10 12.54 -5.86 8.30
N GLY A 11 12.72 -6.55 9.44
CA GLY A 11 12.85 -5.94 10.79
C GLY A 11 11.77 -5.01 11.37
N VAL A 12 10.66 -4.75 10.68
CA VAL A 12 9.58 -3.88 11.16
C VAL A 12 8.33 -4.72 11.33
N SER A 13 7.90 -4.92 12.58
CA SER A 13 6.58 -5.48 12.85
C SER A 13 5.54 -4.46 12.41
N ILE A 14 4.89 -4.70 11.27
CA ILE A 14 3.80 -3.85 10.80
C ILE A 14 2.52 -4.05 11.62
N MET A 15 2.48 -5.01 12.55
CA MET A 15 1.36 -5.22 13.47
C MET A 15 1.75 -4.74 14.86
N GLN A 16 0.94 -3.86 15.44
CA GLN A 16 1.14 -3.29 16.78
C GLN A 16 -0.22 -3.20 17.48
N ASP A 17 -0.40 -3.86 18.64
CA ASP A 17 -1.64 -3.76 19.44
C ASP A 17 -2.93 -4.01 18.62
N GLY A 18 -2.92 -5.05 17.79
CA GLY A 18 -4.07 -5.44 16.96
C GLY A 18 -4.43 -4.48 15.82
N ARG A 19 -3.55 -3.56 15.44
CA ARG A 19 -3.67 -2.69 14.26
C ARG A 19 -2.42 -2.74 13.40
N VAL A 20 -2.53 -2.24 12.18
CA VAL A 20 -1.38 -2.09 11.27
C VAL A 20 -0.68 -0.75 11.51
N ASP A 21 0.64 -0.77 11.59
CA ASP A 21 1.49 0.42 11.56
C ASP A 21 1.75 0.81 10.10
N HIS A 22 1.26 1.99 9.73
CA HIS A 22 1.39 2.55 8.39
C HIS A 22 2.47 3.64 8.31
N ALA A 23 3.31 3.85 9.34
CA ALA A 23 4.29 4.94 9.40
C ALA A 23 5.28 4.95 8.21
N PHE A 24 5.64 3.77 7.73
CA PHE A 24 6.51 3.64 6.56
C PHE A 24 5.82 4.14 5.27
N TYR A 25 4.56 3.75 5.07
CA TYR A 25 3.76 4.24 3.94
C TYR A 25 3.48 5.74 4.05
N ASP A 26 3.20 6.24 5.26
CA ASP A 26 3.05 7.67 5.55
C ASP A 26 4.33 8.47 5.19
N THR A 27 5.52 7.90 5.41
CA THR A 27 6.78 8.52 5.00
C THR A 27 6.87 8.67 3.48
N LEU A 28 6.45 7.66 2.72
CA LEU A 28 6.39 7.74 1.27
C LEU A 28 5.38 8.80 0.81
N LEU A 29 4.19 8.81 1.40
CA LEU A 29 3.16 9.81 1.08
C LEU A 29 3.67 11.23 1.33
N LYS A 30 4.29 11.50 2.48
CA LYS A 30 4.90 12.80 2.79
C LYS A 30 6.02 13.20 1.84
N LYS A 31 6.73 12.23 1.26
CA LYS A 31 7.83 12.47 0.31
C LYS A 31 7.35 12.78 -1.11
N TYR A 32 6.21 12.21 -1.51
CA TYR A 32 5.76 12.19 -2.91
C TYR A 32 4.41 12.81 -3.18
N VAL A 33 3.63 13.14 -2.15
CA VAL A 33 2.35 13.83 -2.26
C VAL A 33 2.50 15.23 -1.70
N ASP A 34 2.15 16.23 -2.48
CA ASP A 34 2.18 17.61 -2.02
C ASP A 34 0.94 17.98 -1.19
N LYS A 35 0.91 19.22 -0.68
CA LYS A 35 -0.17 19.75 0.13
C LYS A 35 -1.52 19.84 -0.60
N GLU A 36 -1.51 19.83 -1.93
CA GLU A 36 -2.71 19.89 -2.78
C GLU A 36 -3.19 18.48 -3.17
N GLY A 37 -2.43 17.44 -2.79
CA GLY A 37 -2.74 16.04 -3.08
C GLY A 37 -2.19 15.55 -4.41
N PHE A 38 -1.36 16.34 -5.10
CA PHE A 38 -0.72 15.88 -6.34
C PHE A 38 0.45 14.95 -6.03
N VAL A 39 0.55 13.87 -6.81
CA VAL A 39 1.56 12.83 -6.64
C VAL A 39 2.68 13.04 -7.66
N ALA A 40 3.93 13.07 -7.19
CA ALA A 40 5.12 13.12 -8.02
C ALA A 40 5.47 11.73 -8.62
N TYR A 41 4.59 11.19 -9.46
CA TYR A 41 4.65 9.81 -9.97
C TYR A 41 6.00 9.44 -10.61
N GLN A 42 6.56 10.30 -11.48
CA GLN A 42 7.85 10.03 -12.12
C GLN A 42 8.97 9.88 -11.07
N LYS A 43 9.07 10.85 -10.15
CA LYS A 43 10.07 10.84 -9.09
C LYS A 43 9.93 9.63 -8.18
N TRP A 44 8.69 9.28 -7.81
CA TRP A 44 8.43 8.11 -6.98
C TRP A 44 8.85 6.83 -7.70
N LYS A 45 8.43 6.68 -8.96
CA LYS A 45 8.79 5.54 -9.80
C LYS A 45 10.31 5.33 -9.85
N ASP A 46 11.05 6.39 -10.12
CA ASP A 46 12.49 6.32 -10.34
C ASP A 46 13.30 6.04 -9.06
N GLN A 47 12.76 6.40 -7.89
CA GLN A 47 13.54 6.41 -6.63
C GLN A 47 13.09 5.38 -5.60
N ASP A 48 11.79 5.12 -5.49
CA ASP A 48 11.20 4.40 -4.35
C ASP A 48 10.05 3.46 -4.74
N GLU A 49 9.96 3.02 -6.00
CA GLU A 49 8.96 2.02 -6.41
C GLU A 49 9.15 0.71 -5.62
N ALA A 50 10.39 0.23 -5.47
CA ALA A 50 10.70 -0.95 -4.67
C ALA A 50 10.37 -0.77 -3.18
N THR A 51 10.48 0.47 -2.68
CA THR A 51 10.12 0.82 -1.30
C THR A 51 8.61 0.67 -1.10
N LEU A 52 7.78 1.10 -2.06
CA LEU A 52 6.33 0.84 -2.04
C LEU A 52 6.01 -0.65 -2.13
N ASP A 53 6.76 -1.41 -2.93
CA ASP A 53 6.60 -2.87 -3.06
C ASP A 53 6.83 -3.57 -1.72
N GLY A 54 7.85 -3.17 -0.97
CA GLY A 54 8.10 -3.73 0.37
C GLY A 54 6.95 -3.49 1.35
N TYR A 55 6.30 -2.32 1.29
CA TYR A 55 5.08 -2.08 2.07
C TYR A 55 3.91 -2.97 1.63
N LEU A 56 3.71 -3.16 0.32
CA LEU A 56 2.66 -4.01 -0.23
C LEU A 56 2.87 -5.49 0.12
N GLU A 57 4.12 -5.95 0.08
CA GLU A 57 4.49 -7.30 0.51
C GLU A 57 4.18 -7.50 1.99
N ALA A 58 4.59 -6.56 2.85
CA ALA A 58 4.35 -6.64 4.29
C ALA A 58 2.85 -6.63 4.60
N ILE A 59 2.10 -5.66 4.08
CA ILE A 59 0.66 -5.54 4.36
C ILE A 59 -0.13 -6.73 3.79
N GLY A 60 0.35 -7.35 2.71
CA GLY A 60 -0.21 -8.59 2.16
C GLY A 60 -0.10 -9.81 3.08
N GLN A 61 0.76 -9.77 4.10
CA GLN A 61 0.87 -10.84 5.11
C GLN A 61 -0.08 -10.65 6.30
N VAL A 62 -0.78 -9.52 6.40
CA VAL A 62 -1.70 -9.25 7.51
C VAL A 62 -2.97 -10.07 7.33
N ASP A 63 -3.36 -10.80 8.38
CA ASP A 63 -4.69 -11.42 8.47
C ASP A 63 -5.70 -10.39 9.03
N PRO A 64 -6.65 -9.89 8.22
CA PRO A 64 -7.60 -8.87 8.64
C PRO A 64 -8.55 -9.36 9.75
N ALA A 65 -8.72 -10.68 9.92
CA ALA A 65 -9.53 -11.23 11.00
C ALA A 65 -8.90 -11.02 12.39
N ARG A 66 -7.58 -10.75 12.44
CA ARG A 66 -6.83 -10.50 13.68
C ARG A 66 -6.79 -9.03 14.07
N LEU A 67 -7.40 -8.13 13.29
CA LEU A 67 -7.50 -6.71 13.62
C LEU A 67 -8.51 -6.48 14.74
N LYS A 68 -8.16 -5.63 15.71
CA LYS A 68 -8.85 -5.52 17.02
C LYS A 68 -10.32 -5.09 16.94
N ASN A 69 -10.72 -4.36 15.90
CA ASN A 69 -12.08 -3.90 15.71
C ASN A 69 -12.34 -3.55 14.23
N ASP A 70 -13.60 -3.30 13.88
CA ASP A 70 -13.99 -2.99 12.50
C ASP A 70 -13.44 -1.65 12.00
N GLY A 71 -13.14 -0.71 12.90
CA GLY A 71 -12.45 0.53 12.56
C GLY A 71 -11.04 0.28 12.02
N GLU A 72 -10.26 -0.59 12.67
CA GLU A 72 -8.92 -0.96 12.18
C GLU A 72 -8.97 -1.77 10.89
N LYS A 73 -10.00 -2.61 10.70
CA LYS A 73 -10.23 -3.28 9.42
C LYS A 73 -10.50 -2.27 8.30
N LEU A 74 -11.29 -1.24 8.57
CA LEU A 74 -11.55 -0.19 7.60
C LEU A 74 -10.28 0.60 7.26
N VAL A 75 -9.51 1.02 8.28
CA VAL A 75 -8.21 1.70 8.09
C VAL A 75 -7.27 0.84 7.25
N PHE A 76 -7.20 -0.46 7.55
CA PHE A 76 -6.41 -1.42 6.79
C PHE A 76 -6.82 -1.44 5.31
N TRP A 77 -8.11 -1.66 5.02
CA TRP A 77 -8.58 -1.79 3.63
C TRP A 77 -8.44 -0.50 2.82
N ILE A 78 -8.66 0.67 3.44
CA ILE A 78 -8.43 1.97 2.79
C ILE A 78 -6.95 2.11 2.38
N ASN A 79 -6.04 1.78 3.29
CA ASN A 79 -4.61 1.89 3.01
C ASN A 79 -4.14 0.87 1.96
N VAL A 80 -4.64 -0.37 2.00
CA VAL A 80 -4.35 -1.38 0.97
C VAL A 80 -4.81 -0.90 -0.41
N TYR A 81 -6.07 -0.43 -0.52
CA TYR A 81 -6.62 0.06 -1.77
C TYR A 81 -5.83 1.24 -2.34
N ASN A 82 -5.50 2.23 -1.50
CA ASN A 82 -4.73 3.40 -1.92
C ASN A 82 -3.31 3.03 -2.39
N ALA A 83 -2.63 2.13 -1.66
CA ALA A 83 -1.28 1.70 -2.02
C ALA A 83 -1.25 0.88 -3.33
N LEU A 84 -2.22 -0.03 -3.53
CA LEU A 84 -2.37 -0.77 -4.78
C LEU A 84 -2.68 0.16 -5.96
N THR A 85 -3.52 1.18 -5.73
CA THR A 85 -3.82 2.20 -6.74
C THR A 85 -2.54 2.95 -7.15
N LEU A 86 -1.75 3.40 -6.18
CA LEU A 86 -0.47 4.06 -6.45
C LEU A 86 0.49 3.13 -7.20
N LYS A 87 0.61 1.87 -6.80
CA LYS A 87 1.43 0.89 -7.52
C LYS A 87 1.00 0.74 -8.97
N GLY A 88 -0.30 0.66 -9.23
CA GLY A 88 -0.86 0.68 -10.58
C GLY A 88 -0.44 1.95 -11.35
N MET A 89 -0.59 3.12 -10.74
CA MET A 89 -0.19 4.40 -11.36
C MET A 89 1.31 4.44 -11.67
N LEU A 90 2.18 3.99 -10.77
CA LEU A 90 3.63 3.91 -11.00
C LEU A 90 3.98 2.90 -12.10
N HIS A 91 3.26 1.78 -12.19
CA HIS A 91 3.49 0.78 -13.21
C HIS A 91 3.16 1.28 -14.62
N PHE A 92 2.04 2.00 -14.77
CA PHE A 92 1.59 2.53 -16.06
C PHE A 92 2.08 3.94 -16.39
N TYR A 93 2.91 4.55 -15.55
CA TYR A 93 3.41 5.90 -15.81
C TYR A 93 4.39 5.91 -16.99
N PRO A 94 4.29 6.86 -17.95
CA PRO A 94 3.27 7.90 -18.04
C PRO A 94 1.96 7.39 -18.65
N THR A 95 0.83 7.69 -18.00
CA THR A 95 -0.51 7.43 -18.54
C THR A 95 -1.39 8.68 -18.40
N LYS A 96 -2.34 8.83 -19.32
CA LYS A 96 -3.37 9.88 -19.25
C LYS A 96 -4.53 9.49 -18.32
N SER A 97 -4.81 8.19 -18.19
CA SER A 97 -5.89 7.67 -17.38
C SER A 97 -5.56 6.26 -16.89
N ILE A 98 -5.89 5.95 -15.64
CA ILE A 98 -5.77 4.59 -15.11
C ILE A 98 -6.78 3.64 -15.77
N ARG A 99 -7.90 4.17 -16.28
CA ARG A 99 -8.93 3.39 -16.98
C ARG A 99 -8.44 2.78 -18.30
N ASP A 100 -7.35 3.29 -18.86
CA ASP A 100 -6.78 2.78 -20.09
C ASP A 100 -6.09 1.41 -19.88
N HIS A 101 -5.81 1.03 -18.63
CA HIS A 101 -4.98 -0.13 -18.27
C HIS A 101 -5.73 -1.22 -17.49
N VAL A 102 -7.06 -1.15 -17.48
CA VAL A 102 -7.96 -2.00 -16.65
C VAL A 102 -7.81 -3.52 -16.93
N LYS A 103 -7.26 -3.90 -18.07
CA LYS A 103 -7.08 -5.31 -18.45
C LYS A 103 -5.75 -5.93 -18.00
N VAL A 104 -4.80 -5.16 -17.48
CA VAL A 104 -3.40 -5.64 -17.34
C VAL A 104 -3.09 -6.24 -15.96
N ILE A 105 -3.84 -5.87 -14.91
CA ILE A 105 -3.53 -6.27 -13.52
C ILE A 105 -4.34 -7.49 -13.03
N GLY A 106 -5.00 -8.25 -13.90
CA GLY A 106 -5.80 -9.41 -13.53
C GLY A 106 -7.08 -9.10 -12.73
N TYR A 107 -7.29 -7.84 -12.34
CA TYR A 107 -8.47 -7.33 -11.65
C TYR A 107 -9.03 -6.08 -12.36
N ASN A 108 -10.34 -6.08 -12.62
CA ASN A 108 -11.06 -4.90 -13.14
C ASN A 108 -11.37 -3.91 -12.00
N ILE A 109 -10.34 -3.30 -11.41
CA ILE A 109 -10.50 -2.39 -10.26
C ILE A 109 -11.20 -1.06 -10.58
N TRP A 110 -11.33 -0.69 -11.86
CA TRP A 110 -11.85 0.63 -12.29
C TRP A 110 -13.03 0.58 -13.27
N LYS A 111 -13.77 -0.53 -13.31
CA LYS A 111 -15.05 -0.57 -14.03
C LYS A 111 -16.17 -0.09 -13.11
N ASP A 112 -17.04 0.75 -13.65
CA ASP A 112 -18.36 1.04 -13.10
C ASP A 112 -19.24 -0.23 -13.11
#